data_AF-A0A640KVT6-F1
#
_entry.id   AF-A0A640KVT6-F1
#
_cell.length_a   1.000
_cell.length_b   1.000
_cell.length_c   1.000
_cell.angle_alpha   90.00
_cell.angle_beta   90.00
_cell.angle_gamma   90.00
#
_symmetry.space_group_name_H-M   'P 1'
#
loop_
_entity.id
_entity.type
_entity.pdbx_description
1 polymer ?
#
loop_
_entity_poly.entity_id
_entity_poly.type
_entity_poly.pdbx_seq_one_letter_code
_entity_poly.pdbx_strand_id
1 'polypeptide(L)'
;MSGSPEKSSASRKGEEKSATEHPHPSQGSLKTPPEGGGSESPLRQSQEISETPTTAAPATDANIIIDPTKDLWQNITRNVKDASVEQTETNLVVVGAPGSGKTTLLHRIYTSFQSNSSGSGPKRVKATTALDYSFARRSERNVAPVAHFWEIAQGTQFSQLLDIVMTPENVHAVVAAVVVDASESGLPVAWETATYWLRRLDQRVSDISQRMKAKGSTTPEKILTRAQKAIGLEHPDLKRMRLSGVPTVLVINKIDAFRGDMQQLKFLCRSMRYLAHLYGAHVVFTSEQESVRWRALMNFTLFQAPFDPKYLQTDPERSAVLLTVDRDSFLDIGDPSVTRLGGSANTGDAELDRWKAPFDEMFPPKKLSEEDRVMDDPFIRRLYDTAEGGFGDPVIDALRKQKDEELEQYRKKSSNAANASKAK
;
A
#
# COMPACT_ATOMS: atom_id res chain seq x y z
N MET A 1 -54.34 -32.79 22.25
CA MET A 1 -55.09 -31.79 21.46
C MET A 1 -55.44 -30.64 22.41
N SER A 2 -55.59 -29.41 21.89
CA SER A 2 -56.31 -28.24 22.46
C SER A 2 -56.56 -28.17 23.99
N GLY A 3 -56.15 -27.13 24.73
CA GLY A 3 -55.42 -25.90 24.36
C GLY A 3 -55.60 -24.80 25.42
N SER A 4 -54.70 -23.81 25.46
CA SER A 4 -54.82 -22.58 26.28
C SER A 4 -55.83 -21.59 25.66
N PRO A 5 -56.36 -20.60 26.41
CA PRO A 5 -55.63 -19.33 26.60
C PRO A 5 -55.85 -18.56 27.94
N GLU A 6 -54.87 -17.69 28.24
CA GLU A 6 -54.92 -16.36 28.90
C GLU A 6 -55.99 -15.98 29.96
N LYS A 7 -55.53 -15.38 31.09
CA LYS A 7 -55.59 -13.91 31.34
C LYS A 7 -55.10 -13.45 32.72
N SER A 8 -54.16 -12.51 32.75
CA SER A 8 -54.06 -11.37 33.71
C SER A 8 -53.03 -10.36 33.18
N SER A 9 -53.11 -9.01 33.24
CA SER A 9 -54.03 -7.98 33.79
C SER A 9 -53.54 -7.18 35.02
N ALA A 10 -52.93 -6.01 34.73
CA ALA A 10 -52.78 -4.84 35.61
C ALA A 10 -51.84 -5.00 36.85
N SER A 11 -51.34 -3.94 37.53
CA SER A 11 -51.44 -2.48 37.30
C SER A 11 -50.35 -1.71 38.09
N ARG A 12 -49.91 -0.53 37.61
CA ARG A 12 -49.66 0.69 38.43
C ARG A 12 -49.41 1.93 37.56
N LYS A 13 -49.66 3.12 38.13
CA LYS A 13 -49.74 4.42 37.44
C LYS A 13 -49.50 5.57 38.44
N GLY A 14 -48.97 6.70 37.98
CA GLY A 14 -48.62 7.90 38.77
C GLY A 14 -47.11 8.22 38.67
N GLU A 15 -46.65 9.48 38.65
CA GLU A 15 -47.32 10.78 38.87
C GLU A 15 -46.93 11.85 37.83
N GLU A 16 -47.60 13.02 37.84
CA GLU A 16 -47.45 14.11 36.86
C GLU A 16 -47.82 15.48 37.46
N LYS A 17 -46.97 16.52 37.25
CA LYS A 17 -47.13 18.00 37.36
C LYS A 17 -45.72 18.64 37.44
N SER A 18 -45.31 19.75 36.81
CA SER A 18 -45.95 21.01 36.33
C SER A 18 -46.23 22.05 37.44
N ALA A 19 -46.00 23.37 37.29
CA ALA A 19 -45.55 24.17 36.13
C ALA A 19 -44.91 25.54 36.53
N THR A 20 -44.71 26.41 35.51
CA THR A 20 -44.69 27.91 35.52
C THR A 20 -43.51 28.65 36.23
N GLU A 21 -43.11 29.90 35.89
CA GLU A 21 -43.62 30.87 34.87
C GLU A 21 -42.53 31.67 34.09
N HIS A 22 -42.52 33.01 34.17
CA HIS A 22 -41.87 34.03 33.29
C HIS A 22 -41.68 35.37 34.10
N PRO A 23 -41.09 36.52 33.62
CA PRO A 23 -41.48 37.24 32.39
C PRO A 23 -40.42 38.12 31.64
N HIS A 24 -40.91 38.79 30.59
CA HIS A 24 -40.29 39.72 29.64
C HIS A 24 -40.56 41.21 30.02
N PRO A 25 -40.02 42.26 29.33
CA PRO A 25 -40.40 42.72 27.96
C PRO A 25 -39.18 43.36 27.20
N SER A 26 -39.16 44.38 26.29
CA SER A 26 -40.11 45.12 25.40
C SER A 26 -39.37 45.90 24.27
N GLN A 27 -39.90 45.88 23.03
CA GLN A 27 -40.00 46.95 21.98
C GLN A 27 -38.80 47.84 21.51
N GLY A 28 -38.77 48.28 20.23
CA GLY A 28 -37.72 49.24 19.79
C GLY A 28 -37.59 49.91 18.37
N SER A 29 -38.46 49.72 17.36
CA SER A 29 -38.59 50.63 16.18
C SER A 29 -37.42 50.86 15.16
N LEU A 30 -37.72 51.55 14.03
CA LEU A 30 -36.82 51.82 12.87
C LEU A 30 -36.14 53.22 12.91
N LYS A 31 -34.93 53.37 12.33
CA LYS A 31 -34.61 54.34 11.22
C LYS A 31 -33.11 54.35 10.75
N THR A 32 -32.89 54.99 9.59
CA THR A 32 -31.64 55.41 8.91
C THR A 32 -30.95 56.62 9.63
N PRO A 33 -29.78 57.21 9.23
CA PRO A 33 -29.08 57.25 7.91
C PRO A 33 -27.51 57.23 8.03
N PRO A 34 -26.66 57.89 7.18
CA PRO A 34 -26.71 58.29 5.76
C PRO A 34 -25.52 57.79 4.89
N GLU A 35 -25.44 58.32 3.67
CA GLU A 35 -24.36 58.32 2.65
C GLU A 35 -22.96 58.73 3.18
N GLY A 36 -21.83 58.55 2.47
CA GLY A 36 -21.54 58.06 1.11
C GLY A 36 -20.01 58.11 0.87
N GLY A 37 -19.43 57.85 -0.31
CA GLY A 37 -19.97 57.46 -1.62
C GLY A 37 -18.86 57.44 -2.69
N GLY A 38 -19.13 56.85 -3.87
CA GLY A 38 -18.26 56.81 -5.05
C GLY A 38 -16.93 56.04 -4.91
N SER A 39 -16.27 55.54 -5.96
CA SER A 39 -16.62 55.21 -7.36
C SER A 39 -15.28 54.90 -8.05
N GLU A 40 -15.26 53.93 -8.97
CA GLU A 40 -14.27 53.80 -10.06
C GLU A 40 -12.76 53.70 -9.71
N SER A 41 -12.25 52.46 -9.78
CA SER A 41 -10.91 52.24 -10.35
C SER A 41 -10.89 52.70 -11.81
N PRO A 42 -9.80 53.32 -12.29
CA PRO A 42 -9.07 52.60 -13.34
C PRO A 42 -7.54 52.74 -13.32
N LEU A 43 -6.90 51.65 -13.78
CA LEU A 43 -5.68 51.60 -14.59
C LEU A 43 -4.46 52.49 -14.25
N ARG A 44 -3.44 51.82 -13.69
CA ARG A 44 -2.01 51.89 -14.07
C ARG A 44 -1.57 53.06 -14.98
N GLN A 45 -0.70 53.91 -14.45
CA GLN A 45 0.52 54.35 -15.17
C GLN A 45 1.73 54.29 -14.24
N SER A 46 2.93 54.24 -14.83
CA SER A 46 4.18 53.88 -14.15
C SER A 46 5.00 55.10 -13.73
N GLN A 47 5.66 55.05 -12.58
CA GLN A 47 6.95 55.73 -12.39
C GLN A 47 7.82 55.07 -11.31
N GLU A 48 9.05 55.56 -11.17
CA GLU A 48 10.24 54.74 -10.87
C GLU A 48 10.74 54.75 -9.42
N ILE A 49 11.45 53.66 -9.08
CA ILE A 49 12.63 53.55 -8.19
C ILE A 49 12.57 54.20 -6.78
N SER A 50 12.63 53.33 -5.76
CA SER A 50 13.56 53.50 -4.63
C SER A 50 14.04 52.11 -4.15
N GLU A 51 15.27 52.02 -3.63
CA GLU A 51 15.97 50.76 -3.37
C GLU A 51 15.96 50.35 -1.89
N THR A 52 16.65 49.22 -1.61
CA THR A 52 16.97 48.61 -0.30
C THR A 52 15.90 47.73 0.36
N PRO A 53 16.31 46.66 1.05
CA PRO A 53 17.19 45.64 0.49
C PRO A 53 16.58 44.23 0.60
N THR A 54 16.81 43.39 -0.42
CA THR A 54 16.42 41.98 -0.38
C THR A 54 17.14 41.28 0.77
N THR A 55 16.40 40.79 1.77
CA THR A 55 16.95 39.90 2.80
C THR A 55 17.53 38.67 2.12
N ALA A 56 18.86 38.54 2.13
CA ALA A 56 19.53 37.44 1.46
C ALA A 56 19.10 36.09 2.06
N ALA A 57 18.78 35.12 1.20
CA ALA A 57 18.76 33.73 1.62
C ALA A 57 20.16 33.35 2.13
N PRO A 58 20.28 32.52 3.19
CA PRO A 58 21.58 32.13 3.71
C PRO A 58 22.34 31.37 2.62
N ALA A 59 23.50 31.89 2.22
CA ALA A 59 24.40 31.18 1.34
C ALA A 59 24.85 29.90 2.03
N THR A 60 24.63 28.75 1.38
CA THR A 60 25.26 27.50 1.79
C THR A 60 26.74 27.58 1.41
N ASP A 61 27.63 27.63 2.41
CA ASP A 61 29.09 27.62 2.23
C ASP A 61 29.57 26.27 1.68
N ALA A 62 29.29 26.03 0.40
CA ALA A 62 29.89 24.95 -0.37
C ALA A 62 31.37 25.29 -0.61
N ASN A 63 32.27 24.63 0.12
CA ASN A 63 33.72 24.77 -0.08
C ASN A 63 34.09 24.29 -1.49
N ILE A 64 34.21 25.23 -2.44
CA ILE A 64 34.58 24.95 -3.83
C ILE A 64 36.05 24.52 -3.88
N ILE A 65 36.28 23.22 -4.08
CA ILE A 65 37.63 22.64 -4.21
C ILE A 65 38.08 22.83 -5.66
N ILE A 66 38.94 23.83 -5.89
CA ILE A 66 39.57 24.09 -7.19
C ILE A 66 40.91 23.36 -7.23
N ASP A 67 41.04 22.38 -8.12
CA ASP A 67 42.28 21.68 -8.41
C ASP A 67 42.99 22.38 -9.60
N PRO A 68 44.11 23.09 -9.40
CA PRO A 68 44.77 23.86 -10.45
C PRO A 68 45.44 22.99 -11.52
N THR A 69 45.48 21.66 -11.34
CA THR A 69 45.98 20.71 -12.35
C THR A 69 44.91 20.23 -13.32
N LYS A 70 43.63 20.63 -13.12
CA LYS A 70 42.47 20.14 -13.86
C LYS A 70 41.75 21.25 -14.61
N ASP A 71 41.18 20.88 -15.77
CA ASP A 71 40.37 21.78 -16.57
C ASP A 71 39.13 22.28 -15.80
N LEU A 72 38.64 23.47 -16.17
CA LEU A 72 37.50 24.13 -15.56
C LEU A 72 36.26 23.21 -15.53
N TRP A 73 36.00 22.45 -16.60
CA TRP A 73 34.88 21.51 -16.64
C TRP A 73 35.04 20.33 -15.69
N GLN A 74 36.27 19.87 -15.42
CA GLN A 74 36.53 18.81 -14.45
C GLN A 74 36.33 19.32 -13.01
N ASN A 75 36.79 20.54 -12.73
CA ASN A 75 36.55 21.21 -11.45
C ASN A 75 35.06 21.51 -11.23
N ILE A 76 34.31 21.95 -12.24
CA ILE A 76 32.85 22.10 -12.17
C ILE A 76 32.19 20.74 -11.93
N THR A 77 32.53 19.71 -12.71
CA THR A 77 31.92 18.36 -12.56
C THR A 77 32.18 17.75 -11.18
N ARG A 78 33.35 18.01 -10.59
CA ARG A 78 33.69 17.62 -9.22
C ARG A 78 32.82 18.37 -8.20
N ASN A 79 32.86 19.70 -8.21
CA ASN A 79 32.13 20.52 -7.23
C ASN A 79 30.61 20.37 -7.37
N VAL A 80 30.06 20.06 -8.55
CA VAL A 80 28.64 19.74 -8.72
C VAL A 80 28.25 18.40 -8.08
N LYS A 81 29.13 17.39 -8.09
CA LYS A 81 28.91 16.13 -7.35
C LYS A 81 29.09 16.30 -5.85
N ASP A 82 30.08 17.08 -5.44
CA ASP A 82 30.39 17.30 -4.03
C ASP A 82 29.38 18.26 -3.37
N ALA A 83 28.70 19.12 -4.15
CA ALA A 83 27.65 20.05 -3.67
C ALA A 83 26.21 19.59 -3.97
N SER A 84 25.98 18.50 -4.73
CA SER A 84 24.66 17.91 -4.86
C SER A 84 24.28 17.21 -3.57
N VAL A 85 23.59 17.92 -2.67
CA VAL A 85 23.07 17.35 -1.43
C VAL A 85 22.06 16.26 -1.77
N GLU A 86 22.43 15.00 -1.58
CA GLU A 86 21.63 13.84 -2.00
C GLU A 86 20.27 13.85 -1.30
N GLN A 87 19.22 14.20 -2.05
CA GLN A 87 17.84 14.03 -1.60
C GLN A 87 17.53 12.54 -1.55
N THR A 88 17.34 12.01 -0.35
CA THR A 88 17.06 10.59 -0.15
C THR A 88 15.63 10.26 -0.59
N GLU A 89 15.54 9.52 -1.70
CA GLU A 89 14.30 9.00 -2.27
C GLU A 89 14.08 7.55 -1.82
N THR A 90 12.83 7.17 -1.53
CA THR A 90 12.44 5.80 -1.17
C THR A 90 11.10 5.45 -1.81
N ASN A 91 10.97 4.23 -2.33
CA ASN A 91 9.81 3.78 -3.10
C ASN A 91 9.01 2.72 -2.32
N LEU A 92 7.84 3.08 -1.77
CA LEU A 92 6.90 2.13 -1.19
C LEU A 92 5.97 1.56 -2.27
N VAL A 93 6.00 0.25 -2.47
CA VAL A 93 5.07 -0.47 -3.35
C VAL A 93 4.02 -1.19 -2.51
N VAL A 94 2.75 -0.84 -2.69
CA VAL A 94 1.62 -1.43 -1.95
C VAL A 94 0.81 -2.34 -2.87
N VAL A 95 0.76 -3.62 -2.52
CA VAL A 95 0.14 -4.70 -3.31
C VAL A 95 -0.85 -5.49 -2.46
N GLY A 96 -1.77 -6.22 -3.07
CA GLY A 96 -2.80 -7.00 -2.35
C GLY A 96 -4.16 -6.99 -3.04
N ALA A 97 -5.11 -7.75 -2.48
CA ALA A 97 -6.45 -7.95 -3.03
C ALA A 97 -7.23 -6.63 -3.29
N PRO A 98 -8.21 -6.62 -4.23
CA PRO A 98 -9.17 -5.52 -4.32
C PRO A 98 -9.92 -5.36 -2.98
N GLY A 99 -10.23 -4.12 -2.59
CA GLY A 99 -10.97 -3.84 -1.35
C GLY A 99 -10.20 -4.00 -0.03
N SER A 100 -8.95 -4.51 -0.02
CA SER A 100 -8.18 -4.76 1.22
C SER A 100 -7.74 -3.51 2.01
N GLY A 101 -8.10 -2.31 1.55
CA GLY A 101 -7.85 -1.04 2.26
C GLY A 101 -6.46 -0.43 2.05
N LYS A 102 -5.71 -0.90 1.04
CA LYS A 102 -4.41 -0.33 0.59
C LYS A 102 -4.39 1.20 0.55
N THR A 103 -5.33 1.81 -0.18
CA THR A 103 -5.43 3.28 -0.36
C THR A 103 -5.68 3.99 0.98
N THR A 104 -6.43 3.38 1.88
CA THR A 104 -6.68 3.89 3.24
C THR A 104 -5.42 3.80 4.12
N LEU A 105 -4.65 2.72 4.00
CA LEU A 105 -3.35 2.58 4.68
C LEU A 105 -2.33 3.61 4.18
N LEU A 106 -2.32 3.92 2.88
CA LEU A 106 -1.55 5.03 2.29
C LEU A 106 -2.01 6.39 2.82
N HIS A 107 -3.32 6.64 2.95
CA HIS A 107 -3.82 7.90 3.51
C HIS A 107 -3.44 8.10 4.99
N ARG A 108 -3.45 7.02 5.79
CA ARG A 108 -2.94 7.01 7.17
C ARG A 108 -1.44 7.36 7.22
N ILE A 109 -0.65 6.97 6.21
CA ILE A 109 0.76 7.38 6.07
C ILE A 109 0.85 8.87 5.70
N TYR A 110 0.14 9.34 4.66
CA TYR A 110 0.18 10.75 4.23
C TYR A 110 -0.13 11.74 5.34
N THR A 111 -1.17 11.45 6.13
CA THR A 111 -1.57 12.28 7.28
C THR A 111 -0.45 12.40 8.32
N SER A 112 0.42 11.38 8.43
CA SER A 112 1.58 11.39 9.33
C SER A 112 2.79 12.18 8.81
N PHE A 113 2.85 12.52 7.51
CA PHE A 113 3.98 13.22 6.89
C PHE A 113 3.68 14.67 6.52
N GLN A 114 2.43 14.99 6.14
CA GLN A 114 2.02 16.33 5.69
C GLN A 114 1.62 17.28 6.84
N SER A 115 1.77 16.85 8.10
CA SER A 115 1.20 17.48 9.30
C SER A 115 1.62 18.95 9.58
N ASN A 116 2.61 19.49 8.86
CA ASN A 116 3.16 20.84 9.10
C ASN A 116 3.10 21.80 7.90
N SER A 117 2.57 21.40 6.73
CA SER A 117 2.48 22.32 5.58
C SER A 117 1.40 21.96 4.55
N SER A 118 0.65 23.00 4.13
CA SER A 118 -0.47 22.99 3.19
C SER A 118 -1.77 22.27 3.65
N GLY A 119 -2.86 23.04 3.72
CA GLY A 119 -4.16 22.57 4.22
C GLY A 119 -4.97 21.74 3.21
N SER A 120 -4.41 20.66 2.66
CA SER A 120 -5.22 19.67 1.94
C SER A 120 -6.06 18.88 2.95
N GLY A 121 -7.36 19.17 3.02
CA GLY A 121 -8.31 18.34 3.76
C GLY A 121 -8.33 16.88 3.29
N PRO A 122 -9.01 15.97 4.01
CA PRO A 122 -9.01 14.54 3.71
C PRO A 122 -9.58 14.28 2.30
N LYS A 123 -8.68 13.98 1.35
CA LYS A 123 -9.05 13.60 -0.01
C LYS A 123 -9.92 12.34 0.04
N ARG A 124 -11.10 12.38 -0.60
CA ARG A 124 -11.95 11.19 -0.82
C ARG A 124 -11.10 10.09 -1.44
N VAL A 125 -11.15 8.90 -0.84
CA VAL A 125 -10.44 7.72 -1.33
C VAL A 125 -11.01 7.36 -2.72
N LYS A 126 -10.23 7.62 -3.77
CA LYS A 126 -10.57 7.21 -5.14
C LYS A 126 -10.27 5.72 -5.28
N ALA A 127 -11.10 4.99 -6.03
CA ALA A 127 -10.79 3.62 -6.42
C ALA A 127 -9.57 3.58 -7.37
N THR A 128 -8.52 2.90 -6.95
CA THR A 128 -7.28 2.63 -7.68
C THR A 128 -7.60 1.93 -9.01
N THR A 129 -7.12 2.46 -10.14
CA THR A 129 -7.57 1.95 -11.46
C THR A 129 -6.69 0.82 -11.99
N ALA A 130 -5.37 1.00 -11.97
CA ALA A 130 -4.38 0.00 -12.40
C ALA A 130 -3.07 0.12 -11.60
N LEU A 131 -2.39 1.25 -11.74
CA LEU A 131 -1.24 1.67 -10.94
C LEU A 131 -1.43 3.15 -10.59
N ASP A 132 -1.71 3.45 -9.32
CA ASP A 132 -1.82 4.84 -8.86
C ASP A 132 -0.49 5.27 -8.23
N TYR A 133 0.03 6.43 -8.66
CA TYR A 133 1.24 7.07 -8.11
C TYR A 133 0.88 8.20 -7.16
N SER A 134 1.69 8.40 -6.12
CA SER A 134 1.67 9.56 -5.25
C SER A 134 3.02 9.74 -4.56
N PHE A 135 3.27 10.90 -3.94
CA PHE A 135 4.49 11.13 -3.17
C PHE A 135 4.21 11.98 -1.93
N ALA A 136 5.11 11.89 -0.95
CA ALA A 136 5.15 12.79 0.21
C ALA A 136 6.59 13.22 0.48
N ARG A 137 6.75 14.43 1.01
CA ARG A 137 8.03 14.95 1.53
C ARG A 137 7.91 15.08 3.04
N ARG A 138 8.90 14.58 3.79
CA ARG A 138 8.96 14.74 5.24
C ARG A 138 9.63 16.07 5.57
N SER A 139 9.01 16.90 6.42
CA SER A 139 9.59 18.19 6.81
C SER A 139 10.77 18.01 7.76
N GLU A 140 11.98 17.92 7.21
CA GLU A 140 13.25 17.91 7.95
C GLU A 140 14.04 19.20 7.68
N ARG A 141 14.91 19.60 8.61
CA ARG A 141 15.48 20.96 8.66
C ARG A 141 16.48 21.30 7.54
N ASN A 142 17.01 20.30 6.84
CA ASN A 142 18.09 20.49 5.86
C ASN A 142 17.62 20.13 4.44
N VAL A 143 17.41 18.83 4.17
CA VAL A 143 16.80 18.32 2.92
C VAL A 143 15.67 17.38 3.29
N ALA A 144 14.50 17.60 2.71
CA ALA A 144 13.31 16.80 2.95
C ALA A 144 13.39 15.47 2.18
N PRO A 145 13.45 14.29 2.83
CA PRO A 145 13.43 13.02 2.12
C PRO A 145 12.07 12.80 1.43
N VAL A 146 12.10 12.12 0.28
CA VAL A 146 10.93 11.88 -0.57
C VAL A 146 10.52 10.41 -0.49
N ALA A 147 9.29 10.15 -0.07
CA ALA A 147 8.68 8.84 -0.24
C ALA A 147 7.77 8.87 -1.47
N HIS A 148 8.05 8.00 -2.42
CA HIS A 148 7.21 7.68 -3.57
C HIS A 148 6.33 6.49 -3.22
N PHE A 149 5.06 6.53 -3.62
CA PHE A 149 4.06 5.55 -3.28
C PHE A 149 3.39 5.04 -4.55
N TRP A 150 3.36 3.71 -4.67
CA TRP A 150 2.88 3.00 -5.84
C TRP A 150 1.84 1.98 -5.40
N GLU A 151 0.56 2.17 -5.74
CA GLU A 151 -0.51 1.23 -5.41
C GLU A 151 -0.92 0.42 -6.64
N ILE A 152 -0.81 -0.91 -6.58
CA ILE A 152 -1.27 -1.82 -7.64
C ILE A 152 -2.73 -2.23 -7.38
N ALA A 153 -3.61 -1.93 -8.34
CA ALA A 153 -5.04 -2.24 -8.27
C ALA A 153 -5.36 -3.71 -8.59
N GLN A 154 -6.64 -4.09 -8.40
CA GLN A 154 -7.26 -5.32 -8.93
C GLN A 154 -6.57 -6.67 -8.58
N GLY A 155 -5.71 -6.70 -7.56
CA GLY A 155 -5.09 -7.95 -7.10
C GLY A 155 -4.08 -8.50 -8.11
N THR A 156 -4.07 -9.82 -8.29
CA THR A 156 -3.01 -10.54 -9.02
C THR A 156 -2.97 -10.22 -10.53
N GLN A 157 -4.07 -9.75 -11.11
CA GLN A 157 -4.20 -9.46 -12.55
C GLN A 157 -3.16 -8.43 -13.05
N PHE A 158 -2.84 -7.42 -12.23
CA PHE A 158 -1.87 -6.38 -12.56
C PHE A 158 -0.47 -6.58 -11.93
N SER A 159 -0.15 -7.81 -11.55
CA SER A 159 1.18 -8.21 -11.08
C SER A 159 2.35 -7.89 -12.03
N GLN A 160 2.09 -7.64 -13.32
CA GLN A 160 3.09 -7.17 -14.29
C GLN A 160 3.50 -5.71 -14.04
N LEU A 161 2.64 -4.87 -13.45
CA LEU A 161 2.96 -3.45 -13.19
C LEU A 161 4.08 -3.29 -12.13
N LEU A 162 4.31 -4.32 -11.31
CA LEU A 162 5.48 -4.42 -10.43
C LEU A 162 6.82 -4.31 -11.19
N ASP A 163 6.86 -4.75 -12.45
CA ASP A 163 8.05 -4.70 -13.30
C ASP A 163 8.37 -3.28 -13.81
N ILE A 164 7.42 -2.36 -13.72
CA ILE A 164 7.57 -0.93 -14.03
C ILE A 164 8.09 -0.20 -12.79
N VAL A 165 7.59 -0.58 -11.60
CA VAL A 165 7.89 0.10 -10.33
C VAL A 165 9.25 -0.31 -9.75
N MET A 166 9.61 -1.60 -9.79
CA MET A 166 10.90 -2.08 -9.26
C MET A 166 11.89 -2.28 -10.40
N THR A 167 12.91 -1.44 -10.50
CA THR A 167 13.93 -1.45 -11.58
C THR A 167 15.34 -1.74 -11.01
N PRO A 168 16.31 -2.16 -11.85
CA PRO A 168 17.70 -2.36 -11.41
C PRO A 168 18.35 -1.11 -10.79
N GLU A 169 17.87 0.07 -11.15
CA GLU A 169 18.36 1.34 -10.66
C GLU A 169 17.80 1.65 -9.25
N ASN A 170 16.48 1.46 -9.03
CA ASN A 170 15.84 1.85 -7.77
C ASN A 170 15.73 0.75 -6.71
N VAL A 171 15.94 -0.54 -7.04
CA VAL A 171 15.70 -1.70 -6.14
C VAL A 171 16.34 -1.59 -4.75
N HIS A 172 17.48 -0.90 -4.64
CA HIS A 172 18.20 -0.68 -3.38
C HIS A 172 17.49 0.28 -2.40
N ALA A 173 16.51 1.04 -2.89
CA ALA A 173 15.69 2.03 -2.17
C ALA A 173 14.17 1.72 -2.28
N VAL A 174 13.81 0.47 -2.58
CA VAL A 174 12.42 0.00 -2.55
C VAL A 174 12.07 -0.58 -1.18
N VAL A 175 10.83 -0.38 -0.76
CA VAL A 175 10.16 -1.08 0.35
C VAL A 175 8.84 -1.65 -0.18
N ALA A 176 8.48 -2.88 0.19
CA ALA A 176 7.25 -3.52 -0.25
C ALA A 176 6.25 -3.69 0.91
N ALA A 177 4.96 -3.50 0.65
CA ALA A 177 3.87 -3.76 1.58
C ALA A 177 2.80 -4.67 0.93
N VAL A 178 2.64 -5.87 1.46
CA VAL A 178 1.64 -6.87 1.02
C VAL A 178 0.43 -6.77 1.94
N VAL A 179 -0.70 -6.28 1.43
CA VAL A 179 -1.91 -6.00 2.21
C VAL A 179 -2.95 -7.10 2.05
N VAL A 180 -3.12 -7.86 3.13
CA VAL A 180 -4.11 -8.91 3.36
C VAL A 180 -5.34 -8.32 4.06
N ASP A 181 -6.50 -8.86 3.76
CA ASP A 181 -7.79 -8.46 4.35
C ASP A 181 -8.25 -9.53 5.35
N ALA A 182 -8.41 -9.15 6.63
CA ALA A 182 -8.82 -10.04 7.72
C ALA A 182 -10.34 -10.05 7.99
N SER A 183 -11.14 -9.36 7.18
CA SER A 183 -12.60 -9.48 7.26
C SER A 183 -13.09 -10.82 6.72
N GLU A 184 -14.30 -11.23 7.11
CA GLU A 184 -14.97 -12.46 6.65
C GLU A 184 -15.04 -12.59 5.11
N SER A 185 -14.98 -11.48 4.38
CA SER A 185 -14.96 -11.50 2.93
C SER A 185 -13.57 -11.75 2.32
N GLY A 186 -12.49 -11.44 3.07
CA GLY A 186 -11.09 -11.49 2.64
C GLY A 186 -10.28 -12.68 3.17
N LEU A 187 -10.58 -13.19 4.37
CA LEU A 187 -9.92 -14.38 4.94
C LEU A 187 -9.85 -15.57 3.96
N PRO A 188 -10.91 -15.90 3.18
CA PRO A 188 -10.90 -17.05 2.26
C PRO A 188 -9.91 -16.94 1.09
N VAL A 189 -9.32 -15.76 0.84
CA VAL A 189 -8.28 -15.53 -0.17
C VAL A 189 -6.98 -14.95 0.44
N ALA A 190 -6.91 -14.86 1.76
CA ALA A 190 -5.82 -14.18 2.48
C ALA A 190 -4.47 -14.90 2.31
N TRP A 191 -4.45 -16.21 2.49
CA TRP A 191 -3.25 -17.04 2.34
C TRP A 191 -2.68 -16.97 0.91
N GLU A 192 -3.55 -17.09 -0.09
CA GLU A 192 -3.18 -17.10 -1.51
C GLU A 192 -2.73 -15.70 -1.97
N THR A 193 -3.39 -14.64 -1.49
CA THR A 193 -2.94 -13.25 -1.70
C THR A 193 -1.54 -13.02 -1.11
N ALA A 194 -1.30 -13.45 0.14
CA ALA A 194 -0.02 -13.26 0.81
C ALA A 194 1.11 -14.02 0.10
N THR A 195 0.93 -15.33 -0.09
CA THR A 195 1.93 -16.21 -0.72
C THR A 195 2.22 -15.83 -2.17
N TYR A 196 1.21 -15.45 -2.96
CA TYR A 196 1.40 -14.96 -4.33
C TYR A 196 2.29 -13.72 -4.36
N TRP A 197 1.96 -12.69 -3.58
CA TRP A 197 2.68 -11.42 -3.63
C TRP A 197 4.10 -11.51 -3.06
N LEU A 198 4.31 -12.29 -1.99
CA LEU A 198 5.65 -12.55 -1.44
C LEU A 198 6.53 -13.29 -2.46
N ARG A 199 6.02 -14.35 -3.11
CA ARG A 199 6.71 -15.05 -4.21
C ARG A 199 6.98 -14.13 -5.41
N ARG A 200 6.02 -13.28 -5.80
CA ARG A 200 6.14 -12.38 -6.96
C ARG A 200 7.15 -11.26 -6.72
N LEU A 201 7.25 -10.74 -5.50
CA LEU A 201 8.28 -9.79 -5.07
C LEU A 201 9.67 -10.44 -5.12
N ASP A 202 9.83 -11.60 -4.48
CA ASP A 202 11.09 -12.34 -4.43
C ASP A 202 11.62 -12.70 -5.84
N GLN A 203 10.75 -13.25 -6.71
CA GLN A 203 11.10 -13.52 -8.10
C GLN A 203 11.57 -12.26 -8.84
N ARG A 204 10.89 -11.10 -8.68
CA ARG A 204 11.30 -9.86 -9.35
C ARG A 204 12.65 -9.36 -8.83
N VAL A 205 12.91 -9.44 -7.53
CA VAL A 205 14.22 -9.02 -6.98
C VAL A 205 15.33 -9.99 -7.42
N SER A 206 15.03 -11.29 -7.56
CA SER A 206 15.94 -12.27 -8.16
C SER A 206 16.23 -11.96 -9.64
N ASP A 207 15.20 -11.69 -10.46
CA ASP A 207 15.36 -11.32 -11.87
C ASP A 207 16.23 -10.06 -12.05
N ILE A 208 15.98 -9.04 -11.22
CA ILE A 208 16.80 -7.82 -11.18
C ILE A 208 18.24 -8.16 -10.77
N SER A 209 18.41 -8.92 -9.69
CA SER A 209 19.73 -9.29 -9.15
C SER A 209 20.58 -10.05 -10.16
N GLN A 210 19.99 -11.00 -10.91
CA GLN A 210 20.67 -11.72 -11.98
C GLN A 210 21.12 -10.77 -13.11
N ARG A 211 20.24 -9.86 -13.56
CA ARG A 211 20.58 -8.83 -14.58
C ARG A 211 21.66 -7.87 -14.10
N MET A 212 21.69 -7.54 -12.81
CA MET A 212 22.72 -6.68 -12.21
C MET A 212 24.07 -7.42 -12.08
N LYS A 213 24.07 -8.69 -11.66
CA LYS A 213 25.29 -9.52 -11.61
C LYS A 213 25.88 -9.77 -12.99
N ALA A 214 25.04 -10.00 -14.01
CA ALA A 214 25.46 -10.10 -15.41
C ALA A 214 26.11 -8.81 -15.96
N LYS A 215 25.82 -7.64 -15.35
CA LYS A 215 26.49 -6.36 -15.61
C LYS A 215 27.69 -6.08 -14.68
N GLY A 216 28.14 -7.06 -13.89
CA GLY A 216 29.26 -6.92 -12.96
C GLY A 216 28.95 -6.10 -11.69
N SER A 217 27.68 -5.85 -11.36
CA SER A 217 27.32 -5.04 -10.19
C SER A 217 27.38 -5.84 -8.87
N THR A 218 28.05 -5.27 -7.87
CA THR A 218 28.07 -5.78 -6.48
C THR A 218 26.85 -5.36 -5.66
N THR A 219 25.95 -4.53 -6.21
CA THR A 219 24.77 -4.02 -5.48
C THR A 219 23.83 -5.11 -4.95
N PRO A 220 23.50 -6.19 -5.69
CA PRO A 220 22.64 -7.27 -5.17
C PRO A 220 23.20 -7.94 -3.90
N GLU A 221 24.52 -8.09 -3.81
CA GLU A 221 25.17 -8.72 -2.66
C GLU A 221 25.18 -7.78 -1.44
N LYS A 222 25.33 -6.48 -1.67
CA LYS A 222 25.18 -5.44 -0.64
C LYS A 222 23.74 -5.37 -0.11
N ILE A 223 22.74 -5.49 -0.98
CA ILE A 223 21.31 -5.54 -0.61
C ILE A 223 21.04 -6.79 0.25
N LEU A 224 21.46 -7.97 -0.18
CA LEU A 224 21.28 -9.21 0.59
C LEU A 224 22.00 -9.16 1.95
N THR A 225 23.24 -8.65 1.97
CA THR A 225 24.02 -8.46 3.22
C THR A 225 23.34 -7.46 4.16
N ARG A 226 22.69 -6.41 3.63
CA ARG A 226 21.90 -5.46 4.42
C ARG A 226 20.71 -6.15 5.10
N ALA A 227 19.97 -6.99 4.37
CA ALA A 227 18.85 -7.74 4.95
C ALA A 227 19.30 -8.75 6.02
N GLN A 228 20.38 -9.52 5.76
CA GLN A 228 20.96 -10.43 6.76
C GLN A 228 21.40 -9.68 8.03
N LYS A 229 22.00 -8.49 7.90
CA LYS A 229 22.37 -7.63 9.04
C LYS A 229 21.17 -7.03 9.77
N ALA A 230 20.05 -6.80 9.08
CA ALA A 230 18.81 -6.28 9.69
C ALA A 230 18.08 -7.33 10.54
N ILE A 231 18.24 -8.61 10.21
CA ILE A 231 17.72 -9.76 10.99
C ILE A 231 18.68 -10.11 12.14
N GLY A 232 19.99 -10.03 11.87
CA GLY A 232 21.06 -10.47 12.77
C GLY A 232 21.78 -11.69 12.20
N LEU A 233 23.12 -11.64 12.14
CA LEU A 233 23.94 -12.69 11.54
C LEU A 233 23.96 -14.00 12.35
N GLU A 234 23.61 -13.93 13.63
CA GLU A 234 23.52 -15.06 14.55
C GLU A 234 22.09 -15.63 14.66
N HIS A 235 21.14 -15.12 13.88
CA HIS A 235 19.74 -15.55 13.96
C HIS A 235 19.59 -17.03 13.52
N PRO A 236 18.96 -17.92 14.34
CA PRO A 236 18.96 -19.37 14.09
C PRO A 236 18.31 -19.73 12.76
N ASP A 237 17.26 -19.01 12.37
CA ASP A 237 16.46 -19.30 11.18
C ASP A 237 17.06 -18.77 9.87
N LEU A 238 18.15 -18.00 9.91
CA LEU A 238 18.68 -17.25 8.76
C LEU A 238 18.95 -18.10 7.51
N LYS A 239 19.22 -19.40 7.69
CA LYS A 239 19.47 -20.38 6.61
C LYS A 239 18.19 -20.95 5.98
N ARG A 240 17.03 -20.77 6.62
CA ARG A 240 15.71 -21.28 6.20
C ARG A 240 14.83 -20.16 5.62
N MET A 241 15.12 -18.90 5.96
CA MET A 241 14.45 -17.71 5.44
C MET A 241 14.83 -17.43 3.97
N ARG A 242 13.87 -16.92 3.20
CA ARG A 242 13.95 -16.59 1.77
C ARG A 242 14.12 -15.09 1.60
N LEU A 243 15.35 -14.64 1.77
CA LEU A 243 15.68 -13.21 1.81
C LEU A 243 15.85 -12.65 0.39
N SER A 244 14.79 -12.05 -0.15
CA SER A 244 14.86 -11.26 -1.40
C SER A 244 15.85 -10.10 -1.30
N GLY A 245 16.04 -9.57 -0.08
CA GLY A 245 16.91 -8.43 0.22
C GLY A 245 16.19 -7.07 0.25
N VAL A 246 14.97 -7.00 -0.28
CA VAL A 246 14.12 -5.79 -0.22
C VAL A 246 13.29 -5.80 1.07
N PRO A 247 13.34 -4.73 1.90
CA PRO A 247 12.50 -4.63 3.09
C PRO A 247 11.02 -4.79 2.76
N THR A 248 10.39 -5.81 3.33
CA THR A 248 9.01 -6.20 3.02
C THR A 248 8.17 -6.20 4.30
N VAL A 249 6.90 -5.82 4.19
CA VAL A 249 5.95 -5.80 5.30
C VAL A 249 4.67 -6.52 4.91
N LEU A 250 4.28 -7.55 5.68
CA LEU A 250 2.99 -8.21 5.58
C LEU A 250 2.00 -7.49 6.49
N VAL A 251 0.95 -6.91 5.91
CA VAL A 251 -0.05 -6.09 6.59
C VAL A 251 -1.37 -6.82 6.62
N ILE A 252 -1.86 -7.13 7.82
CA ILE A 252 -3.13 -7.80 8.04
C ILE A 252 -4.12 -6.71 8.48
N ASN A 253 -4.89 -6.19 7.52
CA ASN A 253 -5.76 -5.03 7.70
C ASN A 253 -7.21 -5.45 7.99
N LYS A 254 -8.00 -4.52 8.55
CA LYS A 254 -9.39 -4.72 9.00
C LYS A 254 -9.55 -5.78 10.09
N ILE A 255 -8.61 -5.86 11.04
CA ILE A 255 -8.72 -6.82 12.15
C ILE A 255 -9.95 -6.55 13.07
N ASP A 256 -10.50 -5.34 13.00
CA ASP A 256 -11.79 -4.92 13.58
C ASP A 256 -13.03 -5.49 12.86
N ALA A 257 -12.87 -6.00 11.64
CA ALA A 257 -13.91 -6.67 10.84
C ALA A 257 -13.83 -8.20 10.90
N PHE A 258 -12.83 -8.75 11.62
CA PHE A 258 -12.75 -10.18 11.96
C PHE A 258 -13.91 -10.57 12.89
N ARG A 259 -14.56 -11.72 12.65
CA ARG A 259 -15.66 -12.24 13.48
C ARG A 259 -15.42 -13.65 14.01
N GLY A 260 -14.28 -14.25 13.67
CA GLY A 260 -13.83 -15.50 14.27
C GLY A 260 -13.49 -15.37 15.77
N ASP A 261 -13.30 -16.51 16.42
CA ASP A 261 -12.94 -16.57 17.84
C ASP A 261 -11.44 -16.31 18.11
N MET A 262 -11.06 -16.30 19.39
CA MET A 262 -9.67 -16.05 19.79
C MET A 262 -8.70 -17.18 19.40
N GLN A 263 -9.18 -18.42 19.18
CA GLN A 263 -8.35 -19.51 18.67
C GLN A 263 -8.08 -19.32 17.18
N GLN A 264 -9.09 -18.93 16.40
CA GLN A 264 -8.96 -18.55 15.00
C GLN A 264 -8.03 -17.34 14.85
N LEU A 265 -8.14 -16.33 15.72
CA LEU A 265 -7.23 -15.18 15.72
C LEU A 265 -5.79 -15.59 16.07
N LYS A 266 -5.58 -16.40 17.12
CA LYS A 266 -4.24 -16.92 17.49
C LYS A 266 -3.64 -17.86 16.43
N PHE A 267 -4.46 -18.53 15.62
CA PHE A 267 -3.99 -19.27 14.45
C PHE A 267 -3.63 -18.34 13.29
N LEU A 268 -4.49 -17.38 12.93
CA LEU A 268 -4.23 -16.37 11.90
C LEU A 268 -2.95 -15.56 12.19
N CYS A 269 -2.72 -15.18 13.45
CA CYS A 269 -1.48 -14.54 13.87
C CYS A 269 -0.25 -15.44 13.63
N ARG A 270 -0.29 -16.71 14.01
CA ARG A 270 0.83 -17.63 13.78
C ARG A 270 1.08 -17.93 12.30
N SER A 271 0.02 -18.17 11.51
CA SER A 271 0.16 -18.48 10.08
C SER A 271 0.70 -17.30 9.28
N MET A 272 0.29 -16.06 9.61
CA MET A 272 0.81 -14.86 8.96
C MET A 272 2.20 -14.46 9.47
N ARG A 273 2.52 -14.67 10.75
CA ARG A 273 3.90 -14.58 11.28
C ARG A 273 4.83 -15.54 10.53
N TYR A 274 4.40 -16.79 10.31
CA TYR A 274 5.16 -17.78 9.55
C TYR A 274 5.47 -17.33 8.13
N LEU A 275 4.47 -16.83 7.40
CA LEU A 275 4.67 -16.29 6.05
C LEU A 275 5.62 -15.08 6.04
N ALA A 276 5.47 -14.16 6.99
CA ALA A 276 6.33 -12.99 7.08
C ALA A 276 7.78 -13.41 7.34
N HIS A 277 8.03 -14.23 8.37
CA HIS A 277 9.36 -14.70 8.75
C HIS A 277 10.03 -15.51 7.63
N LEU A 278 9.29 -16.42 6.98
CA LEU A 278 9.80 -17.22 5.86
C LEU A 278 10.29 -16.37 4.68
N TYR A 279 9.73 -15.18 4.45
CA TYR A 279 10.13 -14.26 3.39
C TYR A 279 10.95 -13.04 3.90
N GLY A 280 11.40 -13.06 5.16
CA GLY A 280 12.19 -11.97 5.74
C GLY A 280 11.44 -10.64 5.88
N ALA A 281 10.11 -10.70 6.01
CA ALA A 281 9.23 -9.54 6.12
C ALA A 281 8.89 -9.22 7.60
N HIS A 282 8.65 -7.93 7.88
CA HIS A 282 7.97 -7.51 9.11
C HIS A 282 6.49 -7.88 9.02
N VAL A 283 5.81 -8.06 10.16
CA VAL A 283 4.35 -8.33 10.19
C VAL A 283 3.63 -7.33 11.09
N VAL A 284 2.45 -6.86 10.64
CA VAL A 284 1.62 -5.92 11.40
C VAL A 284 0.14 -6.17 11.18
N PHE A 285 -0.58 -6.36 12.27
CA PHE A 285 -2.03 -6.41 12.34
C PHE A 285 -2.54 -4.99 12.60
N THR A 286 -3.58 -4.55 11.87
CA THR A 286 -4.07 -3.17 11.96
C THR A 286 -5.55 -3.05 11.62
N SER A 287 -6.19 -2.07 12.24
CA SER A 287 -7.59 -1.66 12.06
C SER A 287 -7.63 -0.18 11.67
N GLU A 288 -8.82 0.40 11.54
CA GLU A 288 -8.94 1.86 11.49
C GLU A 288 -8.44 2.54 12.78
N GLN A 289 -8.68 1.92 13.92
CA GLN A 289 -8.32 2.45 15.23
C GLN A 289 -6.82 2.26 15.54
N GLU A 290 -6.26 1.08 15.26
CA GLU A 290 -4.85 0.75 15.55
C GLU A 290 -3.87 1.15 14.44
N SER A 291 -4.05 2.37 13.92
CA SER A 291 -3.16 2.97 12.90
C SER A 291 -1.78 3.39 13.43
N VAL A 292 -1.57 3.42 14.75
CA VAL A 292 -0.33 3.89 15.39
C VAL A 292 0.85 2.96 15.07
N ARG A 293 0.67 1.64 15.23
CA ARG A 293 1.69 0.63 14.95
C ARG A 293 2.11 0.63 13.47
N TRP A 294 1.14 0.73 12.57
CA TRP A 294 1.37 0.87 11.13
C TRP A 294 2.25 2.09 10.81
N ARG A 295 1.91 3.28 11.32
CA ARG A 295 2.68 4.51 11.09
C ARG A 295 4.08 4.43 11.72
N ALA A 296 4.22 3.86 12.91
CA ALA A 296 5.53 3.66 13.54
C ALA A 296 6.45 2.76 12.70
N LEU A 297 5.92 1.64 12.17
CA LEU A 297 6.66 0.72 11.31
C LEU A 297 7.05 1.38 9.98
N MET A 298 6.16 2.15 9.36
CA MET A 298 6.45 2.87 8.11
C MET A 298 7.47 4.01 8.29
N ASN A 299 7.47 4.70 9.44
CA ASN A 299 8.52 5.66 9.76
C ASN A 299 9.90 5.00 9.85
N PHE A 300 9.96 3.80 10.43
CA PHE A 300 11.19 3.01 10.54
C PHE A 300 11.64 2.45 9.18
N THR A 301 10.77 1.77 8.42
CA THR A 301 11.19 1.12 7.17
C THR A 301 11.49 2.10 6.04
N LEU A 302 10.75 3.21 5.93
CA LEU A 302 10.94 4.19 4.84
C LEU A 302 12.03 5.23 5.13
N PHE A 303 12.12 5.72 6.38
CA PHE A 303 13.00 6.83 6.74
C PHE A 303 14.11 6.44 7.72
N GLN A 304 14.23 5.16 8.09
CA GLN A 304 15.21 4.66 9.07
C GLN A 304 15.11 5.41 10.42
N ALA A 305 13.93 5.94 10.74
CA ALA A 305 13.66 6.64 11.98
C ALA A 305 13.69 5.67 13.18
N PRO A 306 14.10 6.10 14.40
CA PRO A 306 14.16 5.23 15.57
C PRO A 306 12.83 4.52 15.84
N PHE A 307 12.89 3.18 15.88
CA PHE A 307 11.74 2.35 16.21
C PHE A 307 11.67 2.11 17.72
N ASP A 308 10.48 2.29 18.30
CA ASP A 308 10.25 2.13 19.73
C ASP A 308 9.78 0.68 20.01
N PRO A 309 10.54 -0.12 20.80
CA PRO A 309 10.20 -1.51 21.08
C PRO A 309 8.83 -1.72 21.73
N LYS A 310 8.21 -0.70 22.35
CA LYS A 310 6.87 -0.82 22.95
C LYS A 310 5.75 -1.12 21.95
N TYR A 311 6.01 -0.96 20.64
CA TYR A 311 5.07 -1.33 19.59
C TYR A 311 5.13 -2.81 19.21
N LEU A 312 6.16 -3.55 19.65
CA LEU A 312 6.27 -5.00 19.44
C LEU A 312 5.25 -5.75 20.31
N GLN A 313 4.51 -6.68 19.71
CA GLN A 313 3.51 -7.49 20.40
C GLN A 313 3.34 -8.82 19.65
N THR A 314 3.54 -9.95 20.33
CA THR A 314 3.36 -11.32 19.79
C THR A 314 1.93 -11.86 19.97
N ASP A 315 1.30 -11.51 21.10
CA ASP A 315 0.07 -12.11 21.61
C ASP A 315 -1.16 -11.21 21.34
N PRO A 316 -2.15 -11.67 20.54
CA PRO A 316 -3.29 -10.85 20.14
C PRO A 316 -4.29 -10.57 21.28
N GLU A 317 -4.22 -11.25 22.43
CA GLU A 317 -5.12 -10.97 23.56
C GLU A 317 -4.81 -9.64 24.26
N ARG A 318 -3.60 -9.08 24.06
CA ARG A 318 -3.18 -7.82 24.71
C ARG A 318 -3.44 -6.59 23.84
N SER A 319 -3.15 -6.70 22.54
CA SER A 319 -3.42 -5.68 21.50
C SER A 319 -2.96 -6.20 20.13
N ALA A 320 -3.20 -5.46 19.03
CA ALA A 320 -2.79 -5.94 17.70
C ALA A 320 -1.29 -6.23 17.59
N VAL A 321 -1.01 -7.41 17.03
CA VAL A 321 0.31 -7.98 16.81
C VAL A 321 1.14 -7.13 15.85
N LEU A 322 2.37 -6.84 16.22
CA LEU A 322 3.40 -6.30 15.33
C LEU A 322 4.72 -6.94 15.72
N LEU A 323 5.44 -7.49 14.74
CA LEU A 323 6.80 -8.00 14.93
C LEU A 323 7.71 -7.55 13.80
N THR A 324 8.93 -7.20 14.17
CA THR A 324 10.02 -6.96 13.24
C THR A 324 10.77 -8.26 12.96
N VAL A 325 11.42 -8.36 11.81
CA VAL A 325 12.06 -9.59 11.32
C VAL A 325 13.24 -10.07 12.19
N ASP A 326 13.78 -9.22 13.06
CA ASP A 326 14.78 -9.55 14.09
C ASP A 326 14.18 -10.08 15.42
N ARG A 327 12.85 -10.19 15.51
CA ARG A 327 12.12 -10.54 16.75
C ARG A 327 11.13 -11.68 16.60
N ASP A 328 11.02 -12.27 15.42
CA ASP A 328 10.22 -13.47 15.17
C ASP A 328 11.13 -14.70 15.00
N SER A 329 10.63 -15.89 15.30
CA SER A 329 11.37 -17.13 15.09
C SER A 329 10.43 -18.31 14.86
N PHE A 330 10.87 -19.29 14.07
CA PHE A 330 10.09 -20.51 13.84
C PHE A 330 9.82 -21.30 15.13
N LEU A 331 10.64 -21.13 16.16
CA LEU A 331 10.45 -21.73 17.48
C LEU A 331 9.34 -21.05 18.31
N ASP A 332 9.19 -19.72 18.25
CA ASP A 332 8.11 -19.00 18.95
C ASP A 332 6.76 -19.06 18.20
N ILE A 333 6.79 -19.10 16.86
CA ILE A 333 5.59 -19.36 16.04
C ILE A 333 5.08 -20.79 16.28
N GLY A 334 6.02 -21.73 16.39
CA GLY A 334 5.75 -23.15 16.50
C GLY A 334 5.14 -23.75 15.23
N ASP A 335 4.48 -24.90 15.43
CA ASP A 335 3.90 -25.71 14.35
C ASP A 335 2.37 -25.57 14.27
N PRO A 336 1.76 -25.75 13.08
CA PRO A 336 0.32 -25.74 12.95
C PRO A 336 -0.29 -26.95 13.67
N SER A 337 -1.33 -26.72 14.46
CA SER A 337 -1.89 -27.71 15.40
C SER A 337 -2.69 -28.85 14.76
N VAL A 338 -2.74 -28.95 13.43
CA VAL A 338 -3.50 -29.99 12.71
C VAL A 338 -2.62 -30.66 11.66
N THR A 339 -1.96 -31.75 12.03
CA THR A 339 -1.12 -32.55 11.11
C THR A 339 -1.97 -33.52 10.26
N ARG A 340 -3.11 -33.07 9.72
CA ARG A 340 -3.92 -33.84 8.77
C ARG A 340 -3.52 -33.49 7.34
N LEU A 341 -2.49 -34.17 6.85
CA LEU A 341 -1.99 -34.03 5.49
C LEU A 341 -2.98 -34.67 4.49
N GLY A 342 -4.09 -33.98 4.20
CA GLY A 342 -5.19 -34.51 3.40
C GLY A 342 -5.94 -33.46 2.58
N GLY A 343 -5.57 -33.30 1.31
CA GLY A 343 -6.49 -32.83 0.27
C GLY A 343 -6.42 -31.36 -0.17
N SER A 344 -5.58 -30.50 0.41
CA SER A 344 -5.36 -29.15 -0.17
C SER A 344 -4.44 -29.20 -1.40
N ALA A 345 -4.57 -28.20 -2.27
CA ALA A 345 -3.80 -28.08 -3.51
C ALA A 345 -2.32 -27.77 -3.21
N ASN A 346 -1.44 -28.68 -3.62
CA ASN A 346 -0.01 -28.63 -3.34
C ASN A 346 0.67 -27.48 -4.12
N THR A 347 1.12 -26.44 -3.41
CA THR A 347 1.76 -25.22 -3.96
C THR A 347 3.22 -25.44 -4.41
N GLY A 348 3.68 -26.68 -4.36
CA GLY A 348 5.00 -27.14 -4.80
C GLY A 348 6.10 -26.94 -3.76
N ASP A 349 5.73 -26.74 -2.49
CA ASP A 349 6.56 -26.04 -1.52
C ASP A 349 6.15 -26.44 -0.10
N ALA A 350 6.85 -27.43 0.45
CA ALA A 350 6.52 -28.05 1.73
C ALA A 350 6.39 -27.05 2.90
N GLU A 351 7.08 -25.91 2.84
CA GLU A 351 7.00 -24.88 3.89
C GLU A 351 5.66 -24.13 3.87
N LEU A 352 5.08 -23.92 2.69
CA LEU A 352 3.76 -23.29 2.54
C LEU A 352 2.64 -24.33 2.65
N ASP A 353 2.82 -25.51 2.04
CA ASP A 353 1.83 -26.58 2.02
C ASP A 353 1.50 -27.09 3.44
N ARG A 354 2.49 -27.06 4.35
CA ARG A 354 2.36 -27.36 5.79
C ARG A 354 1.34 -26.48 6.50
N TRP A 355 1.22 -25.20 6.12
CA TRP A 355 0.29 -24.25 6.74
C TRP A 355 -0.97 -24.03 5.91
N LYS A 356 -0.92 -24.23 4.58
CA LYS A 356 -2.09 -24.06 3.71
C LYS A 356 -3.23 -24.98 4.10
N ALA A 357 -3.00 -26.29 4.28
CA ALA A 357 -4.11 -27.20 4.59
C ALA A 357 -4.83 -26.87 5.92
N PRO A 358 -4.14 -26.59 7.06
CA PRO A 358 -4.80 -26.10 8.27
C PRO A 358 -5.43 -24.71 8.13
N PHE A 359 -4.92 -23.85 7.25
CA PHE A 359 -5.52 -22.54 6.96
C PHE A 359 -6.83 -22.70 6.16
N ASP A 360 -6.84 -23.53 5.12
CA ASP A 360 -8.02 -23.83 4.32
C ASP A 360 -9.10 -24.58 5.15
N GLU A 361 -8.71 -25.37 6.15
CA GLU A 361 -9.64 -26.00 7.11
C GLU A 361 -10.29 -24.98 8.05
N MET A 362 -9.53 -23.99 8.52
CA MET A 362 -10.01 -22.98 9.48
C MET A 362 -10.72 -21.78 8.84
N PHE A 363 -10.33 -21.42 7.61
CA PHE A 363 -10.88 -20.33 6.82
C PHE A 363 -11.21 -20.85 5.40
N PRO A 364 -12.31 -21.62 5.23
CA PRO A 364 -12.62 -22.29 3.97
C PRO A 364 -12.60 -21.35 2.77
N PRO A 365 -11.84 -21.67 1.69
CA PRO A 365 -11.79 -20.83 0.52
C PRO A 365 -13.19 -20.70 -0.08
N LYS A 366 -13.57 -19.47 -0.43
CA LYS A 366 -14.80 -19.23 -1.17
C LYS A 366 -14.67 -19.96 -2.50
N LYS A 367 -15.59 -20.90 -2.75
CA LYS A 367 -15.85 -21.36 -4.12
C LYS A 367 -16.10 -20.09 -4.95
N LEU A 368 -15.32 -19.91 -6.02
CA LEU A 368 -15.48 -18.80 -6.97
C LEU A 368 -16.96 -18.62 -7.25
N SER A 369 -17.49 -17.39 -7.13
CA SER A 369 -18.90 -17.18 -7.40
C SER A 369 -19.18 -17.52 -8.85
N GLU A 370 -20.42 -17.94 -9.14
CA GLU A 370 -20.81 -18.30 -10.50
C GLU A 370 -20.59 -17.10 -11.45
N GLU A 371 -20.55 -15.87 -10.94
CA GLU A 371 -20.23 -14.63 -11.67
C GLU A 371 -18.80 -14.62 -12.26
N ASP A 372 -17.78 -15.08 -11.51
CA ASP A 372 -16.42 -15.25 -12.04
C ASP A 372 -16.37 -16.40 -13.07
N ARG A 373 -17.22 -17.42 -12.92
CA ARG A 373 -17.35 -18.53 -13.88
C ARG A 373 -18.09 -18.14 -15.16
N VAL A 374 -19.02 -17.18 -15.09
CA VAL A 374 -19.79 -16.66 -16.24
C VAL A 374 -18.87 -16.00 -17.28
N MET A 375 -17.70 -15.48 -16.87
CA MET A 375 -16.67 -15.01 -17.81
C MET A 375 -15.98 -16.13 -18.61
N ASP A 376 -15.90 -17.34 -18.03
CA ASP A 376 -15.29 -18.54 -18.65
C ASP A 376 -16.33 -19.53 -19.22
N ASP A 377 -17.62 -19.27 -19.07
CA ASP A 377 -18.71 -20.17 -19.46
C ASP A 377 -18.71 -20.41 -20.99
N PRO A 378 -18.58 -21.67 -21.46
CA PRO A 378 -18.70 -22.02 -22.87
C PRO A 378 -19.99 -21.54 -23.53
N PHE A 379 -21.09 -21.35 -22.78
CA PHE A 379 -22.35 -20.80 -23.30
C PHE A 379 -22.25 -19.29 -23.61
N ILE A 380 -21.68 -18.49 -22.70
CA ILE A 380 -21.40 -17.07 -22.94
C ILE A 380 -20.42 -16.90 -24.09
N ARG A 381 -19.37 -17.74 -24.13
CA ARG A 381 -18.41 -17.76 -25.24
C ARG A 381 -19.07 -18.09 -26.58
N ARG A 382 -20.09 -18.96 -26.60
CA ARG A 382 -20.87 -19.34 -27.79
C ARG A 382 -21.89 -18.29 -28.23
N LEU A 383 -22.35 -17.43 -27.33
CA LEU A 383 -23.17 -16.25 -27.68
C LEU A 383 -22.36 -15.21 -28.46
N TYR A 384 -21.04 -15.14 -28.26
CA TYR A 384 -20.10 -14.27 -28.98
C TYR A 384 -19.25 -15.00 -30.04
N ASP A 385 -19.64 -16.22 -30.42
CA ASP A 385 -19.02 -16.98 -31.51
C ASP A 385 -19.75 -16.68 -32.83
N THR A 386 -18.98 -16.39 -33.87
CA THR A 386 -19.49 -16.06 -35.23
C THR A 386 -19.47 -17.27 -36.16
N ALA A 387 -19.15 -18.47 -35.65
CA ALA A 387 -19.25 -19.73 -36.37
C ALA A 387 -20.72 -20.18 -36.56
N GLU A 388 -20.93 -21.20 -37.41
CA GLU A 388 -22.25 -21.74 -37.73
C GLU A 388 -22.99 -22.24 -36.46
N GLY A 389 -23.99 -21.48 -36.03
CA GLY A 389 -24.80 -21.76 -34.83
C GLY A 389 -24.61 -20.80 -33.65
N GLY A 390 -23.91 -19.68 -33.83
CA GLY A 390 -23.91 -18.54 -32.89
C GLY A 390 -24.96 -17.46 -33.20
N PHE A 391 -25.15 -16.50 -32.28
CA PHE A 391 -26.11 -15.39 -32.40
C PHE A 391 -25.40 -14.07 -32.80
N GLY A 392 -24.69 -14.07 -33.92
CA GLY A 392 -23.99 -12.90 -34.44
C GLY A 392 -24.93 -11.75 -34.85
N ASP A 393 -24.56 -10.51 -34.50
CA ASP A 393 -25.19 -9.29 -34.98
C ASP A 393 -24.22 -8.56 -35.93
N PRO A 394 -24.62 -8.23 -37.17
CA PRO A 394 -23.72 -7.67 -38.17
C PRO A 394 -23.11 -6.31 -37.77
N VAL A 395 -23.72 -5.56 -36.85
CA VAL A 395 -23.16 -4.32 -36.31
C VAL A 395 -22.03 -4.62 -35.33
N ILE A 396 -22.21 -5.63 -34.47
CA ILE A 396 -21.19 -6.09 -33.52
C ILE A 396 -20.02 -6.71 -34.27
N ASP A 397 -20.28 -7.52 -35.29
CA ASP A 397 -19.24 -8.18 -36.09
C ASP A 397 -18.40 -7.18 -36.90
N ALA A 398 -19.03 -6.14 -37.46
CA ALA A 398 -18.33 -5.05 -38.13
C ALA A 398 -17.43 -4.26 -37.16
N LEU A 399 -17.94 -3.93 -35.96
CA LEU A 399 -17.16 -3.25 -34.92
C LEU A 399 -16.00 -4.11 -34.40
N ARG A 400 -16.23 -5.40 -34.20
CA ARG A 400 -15.20 -6.37 -33.79
C ARG A 400 -14.07 -6.44 -34.83
N LYS A 401 -14.43 -6.63 -36.11
CA LYS A 401 -13.46 -6.64 -37.21
C LYS A 401 -12.65 -5.33 -37.27
N GLN A 402 -13.30 -4.18 -37.14
CA GLN A 402 -12.59 -2.89 -37.08
C GLN A 402 -11.59 -2.84 -35.91
N LYS A 403 -11.97 -3.32 -34.72
CA LYS A 403 -11.09 -3.33 -33.55
C LYS A 403 -9.93 -4.33 -33.68
N ASP A 404 -10.14 -5.48 -34.31
CA ASP A 404 -9.08 -6.44 -34.61
C ASP A 404 -8.09 -5.88 -35.65
N GLU A 405 -8.57 -5.19 -36.69
CA GLU A 405 -7.71 -4.47 -37.66
C GLU A 405 -6.93 -3.31 -37.02
N GLU A 406 -7.55 -2.52 -36.14
CA GLU A 406 -6.88 -1.48 -35.34
C GLU A 406 -5.80 -2.08 -34.41
N LEU A 407 -6.10 -3.20 -33.74
CA LEU A 407 -5.17 -3.91 -32.87
C LEU A 407 -3.99 -4.50 -33.64
N GLU A 408 -4.22 -5.07 -34.83
CA GLU A 408 -3.13 -5.51 -35.72
C GLU A 408 -2.24 -4.35 -36.15
N GLN A 409 -2.82 -3.23 -36.57
CA GLN A 409 -2.04 -2.03 -36.92
C GLN A 409 -1.24 -1.51 -35.73
N TYR A 410 -1.81 -1.51 -34.53
CA TYR A 410 -1.11 -1.10 -33.31
C TYR A 410 0.04 -2.05 -32.98
N ARG A 411 -0.19 -3.38 -33.06
CA ARG A 411 0.86 -4.41 -32.88
C ARG A 411 2.01 -4.22 -33.88
N LYS A 412 1.71 -4.02 -35.17
CA LYS A 412 2.69 -3.78 -36.24
C LYS A 412 3.48 -2.48 -36.03
N LYS A 413 2.84 -1.40 -35.58
CA LYS A 413 3.50 -0.13 -35.21
C LYS A 413 4.41 -0.32 -33.98
N SER A 414 3.93 -1.02 -32.96
CA SER A 414 4.68 -1.31 -31.73
C SER A 414 5.90 -2.21 -31.97
N SER A 415 5.78 -3.29 -32.74
CA SER A 415 6.92 -4.15 -33.10
C SER A 415 8.00 -3.40 -33.87
N ASN A 416 7.59 -2.52 -34.80
CA ASN A 416 8.54 -1.73 -35.58
C ASN A 416 9.27 -0.70 -34.72
N ALA A 417 8.56 -0.06 -33.77
CA ALA A 417 9.19 0.83 -32.79
C ALA A 417 10.17 0.08 -31.86
N ALA A 418 9.78 -1.09 -31.36
CA ALA A 418 10.62 -1.93 -30.48
C ALA A 418 11.85 -2.52 -31.18
N ASN A 419 11.80 -2.71 -32.50
CA ASN A 419 12.95 -3.09 -33.32
C ASN A 419 13.85 -1.89 -33.61
N ALA A 420 13.28 -0.72 -33.93
CA ALA A 420 14.04 0.51 -34.16
C ALA A 420 14.81 0.97 -32.89
N SER A 421 14.26 0.76 -31.70
CA SER A 421 14.93 1.05 -30.42
C SER A 421 15.96 0.00 -29.98
N LYS A 422 16.17 -1.08 -30.76
CA LYS A 422 17.25 -2.06 -30.58
C LYS A 422 18.36 -1.92 -31.64
N ALA A 423 18.16 -1.05 -32.62
CA ALA A 423 19.10 -0.73 -33.70
C ALA A 423 19.83 0.61 -33.47
N LYS A 424 19.75 1.13 -32.24
CA LYS A 424 20.51 2.26 -31.68
C LYS A 424 21.09 1.83 -30.33
#